data_AF-A0A1T4Z2P3-F1
#
_entry.id   AF-A0A1T4Z2P3-F1
#
_cell.length_a   1.000
_cell.length_b   1.000
_cell.length_c   1.000
_cell.angle_alpha   90.00
_cell.angle_beta   90.00
_cell.angle_gamma   90.00
#
_symmetry.space_group_name_H-M   'P 1'
#
loop_
_entity.id
_entity.type
_entity.pdbx_description
1 polymer ?
#
loop_
_entity_poly.entity_id
_entity_poly.type
_entity_poly.pdbx_seq_one_letter_code
_entity_poly.pdbx_strand_id
1 'polypeptide(L)'
;TNLDLPLDQIWNIYNSRADCENRIRELKQDFGLEAFCLKDFWATEASFRFIMVAYNLISLFRHFGLNSHHQSTLATLRSQCFAIGGWVSEHARKRVLKLSLPRRKRPWMEAILLKIESLAAPFAYSTA
;
A
#
# COMPACT_ATOMS: atom_id res chain seq x y z
N THR A 1 -26.87 -22.01 12.90
CA THR A 1 -26.93 -20.75 12.12
C THR A 1 -28.00 -20.93 11.08
N ASN A 2 -29.17 -20.32 11.26
CA ASN A 2 -30.38 -20.60 10.47
C ASN A 2 -30.44 -19.65 9.26
N LEU A 3 -29.54 -19.81 8.29
CA LEU A 3 -29.60 -19.07 7.03
C LEU A 3 -30.29 -19.95 6.00
N ASP A 4 -31.48 -19.55 5.54
CA ASP A 4 -32.22 -20.21 4.45
C ASP A 4 -31.63 -19.81 3.07
N LEU A 5 -30.34 -20.03 2.90
CA LEU A 5 -29.63 -19.78 1.64
C LEU A 5 -29.16 -21.09 1.01
N PRO A 6 -29.05 -21.16 -0.32
CA PRO A 6 -28.42 -22.29 -1.00
C PRO A 6 -27.02 -22.57 -0.45
N LEU A 7 -26.62 -23.85 -0.39
CA LEU A 7 -25.35 -24.29 0.20
C LEU A 7 -24.14 -23.56 -0.39
N ASP A 8 -24.14 -23.31 -1.70
CA ASP A 8 -23.07 -22.57 -2.39
C ASP A 8 -22.94 -21.12 -1.91
N GLN A 9 -24.06 -20.44 -1.65
CA GLN A 9 -24.04 -19.08 -1.10
C GLN A 9 -23.55 -19.07 0.34
N ILE A 10 -23.96 -20.06 1.14
CA ILE A 10 -23.46 -20.22 2.51
C ILE A 10 -21.95 -20.42 2.47
N TRP A 11 -21.46 -21.31 1.59
CA TRP A 11 -20.03 -21.57 1.45
C TRP A 11 -19.24 -20.31 1.05
N ASN A 12 -19.73 -19.55 0.06
CA ASN A 12 -19.11 -18.29 -0.36
C ASN A 12 -19.10 -17.21 0.75
N ILE A 13 -20.17 -17.11 1.53
CA ILE A 13 -20.24 -16.20 2.69
C ILE A 13 -19.20 -16.58 3.75
N TYR A 14 -19.05 -17.87 4.07
CA TYR A 14 -18.04 -18.29 5.04
C TYR A 14 -16.62 -18.16 4.49
N ASN A 15 -16.41 -18.41 3.20
CA ASN A 15 -15.11 -18.25 2.55
C ASN A 15 -14.65 -16.78 2.58
N SER A 16 -15.54 -15.84 2.23
CA SER A 16 -15.24 -14.40 2.30
C SER A 16 -14.98 -13.88 3.73
N ARG A 17 -15.51 -14.54 4.77
CA ARG A 17 -15.20 -14.20 6.17
C ARG A 17 -13.77 -14.60 6.57
N ALA A 18 -13.27 -15.71 6.06
CA ALA A 18 -11.88 -16.12 6.27
C ALA A 18 -10.90 -15.08 5.70
N ASP A 19 -11.24 -14.47 4.56
CA ASP A 19 -10.46 -13.37 3.98
C ASP A 19 -10.45 -12.11 4.88
N CYS A 20 -11.57 -11.80 5.54
CA CYS A 20 -11.61 -10.70 6.51
C CYS A 20 -10.68 -10.96 7.71
N GLU A 21 -10.62 -12.20 8.22
CA GLU A 21 -9.72 -12.56 9.31
C GLU A 21 -8.24 -12.43 8.91
N ASN A 22 -7.91 -12.85 7.68
CA ASN A 22 -6.57 -12.66 7.12
C ASN A 22 -6.17 -11.19 7.06
N ARG A 23 -7.07 -10.31 6.59
CA ARG A 23 -6.83 -8.85 6.56
C ARG A 23 -6.62 -8.26 7.96
N ILE A 24 -7.40 -8.69 8.94
CA ILE A 24 -7.23 -8.24 10.35
C ILE A 24 -5.87 -8.69 10.89
N ARG A 25 -5.44 -9.92 10.56
CA ARG A 25 -4.13 -10.44 10.95
C ARG A 25 -2.99 -9.64 10.32
N GLU A 26 -3.11 -9.31 9.03
CA GLU A 26 -2.15 -8.42 8.34
C GLU A 26 -2.08 -7.04 9.00
N LEU A 27 -3.23 -6.42 9.28
CA LEU A 27 -3.28 -5.11 9.95
C LEU A 27 -2.56 -5.14 11.31
N LYS A 28 -2.76 -6.20 12.10
CA LYS A 28 -2.09 -6.38 13.38
C LYS A 28 -0.57 -6.53 13.22
N GLN A 29 -0.14 -7.41 12.33
CA GLN A 29 1.27 -7.79 12.17
C GLN A 29 2.10 -6.75 11.41
N ASP A 30 1.56 -6.18 10.33
CA ASP A 30 2.30 -5.29 9.43
C ASP A 30 2.18 -3.82 9.80
N PHE A 31 1.01 -3.41 10.29
CA PHE A 31 0.71 -2.01 10.58
C PHE A 31 0.75 -1.68 12.07
N GLY A 32 1.10 -2.66 12.92
CA GLY A 32 1.29 -2.46 14.35
C GLY A 32 0.00 -2.06 15.05
N LEU A 33 -1.15 -2.62 14.63
CA LEU A 33 -2.45 -2.24 15.16
C LEU A 33 -2.60 -2.48 16.67
N GLU A 34 -1.81 -3.41 17.22
CA GLU A 34 -1.76 -3.73 18.65
C GLU A 34 -0.76 -2.87 19.43
N ALA A 35 0.06 -2.05 18.75
CA ALA A 35 1.18 -1.34 19.37
C ALA A 35 0.82 0.06 19.91
N PHE A 36 -0.41 0.54 19.72
CA PHE A 36 -0.82 1.86 20.19
C PHE A 36 -2.10 1.80 21.04
N CYS A 37 -1.98 2.29 22.28
CA CYS A 37 -3.10 2.69 23.14
C CYS A 37 -2.79 4.12 23.59
N LEU A 38 -3.42 5.10 22.94
CA LEU A 38 -3.25 6.50 23.33
C LEU A 38 -4.08 6.77 24.60
N LYS A 39 -3.68 7.78 25.38
CA LYS A 39 -4.35 8.13 26.64
C LYS A 39 -5.82 8.51 26.43
N ASP A 40 -6.13 9.15 25.31
CA ASP A 40 -7.48 9.56 24.95
C ASP A 40 -8.11 8.57 23.95
N PHE A 41 -9.39 8.27 24.15
CA PHE A 41 -10.17 7.40 23.27
C PHE A 41 -10.19 7.95 21.84
N TRP A 42 -10.47 9.24 21.67
CA TRP A 42 -10.52 9.92 20.37
C TRP A 42 -9.18 9.89 19.63
N ALA A 43 -8.08 10.00 20.37
CA ALA A 43 -6.74 9.90 19.78
C ALA A 43 -6.50 8.47 19.25
N THR A 44 -6.86 7.45 20.02
CA THR A 44 -6.77 6.04 19.59
C THR A 44 -7.66 5.76 18.38
N GLU A 45 -8.89 6.26 18.37
CA GLU A 45 -9.81 6.09 17.24
C GLU A 45 -9.28 6.78 15.97
N ALA A 46 -8.78 8.02 16.08
CA ALA A 46 -8.21 8.74 14.95
C ALA A 46 -6.99 8.00 14.36
N SER A 47 -6.09 7.51 15.22
CA SER A 47 -4.94 6.71 14.78
C SER A 47 -5.37 5.41 14.11
N PHE A 48 -6.37 4.72 14.66
CA PHE A 48 -6.92 3.50 14.06
C PHE A 48 -7.50 3.78 12.66
N ARG A 49 -8.33 4.81 12.53
CA ARG A 49 -8.91 5.21 11.23
C ARG A 49 -7.83 5.57 10.21
N PHE A 50 -6.78 6.27 10.64
CA PHE A 50 -5.67 6.61 9.76
C PHE A 50 -4.92 5.37 9.25
N ILE A 51 -4.67 4.40 10.13
CA ILE A 51 -4.02 3.14 9.76
C ILE A 51 -4.88 2.35 8.77
N MET A 52 -6.20 2.33 8.94
CA MET A 52 -7.10 1.70 7.98
C MET A 52 -7.00 2.33 6.58
N VAL A 53 -6.89 3.67 6.50
CA VAL A 53 -6.65 4.37 5.22
C VAL A 53 -5.30 4.00 4.63
N ALA A 54 -4.24 3.96 5.44
CA ALA A 54 -2.90 3.56 4.99
C ALA A 54 -2.87 2.12 4.47
N TYR A 55 -3.56 1.20 5.13
CA TYR A 55 -3.72 -0.19 4.67
C TYR A 55 -4.38 -0.26 3.30
N ASN A 56 -5.50 0.46 3.12
CA ASN A 56 -6.21 0.49 1.84
C ASN A 56 -5.33 1.05 0.71
N LEU A 57 -4.57 2.12 0.98
CA LEU A 57 -3.64 2.70 0.00
C LEU A 57 -2.56 1.70 -0.41
N ILE A 58 -1.95 1.00 0.55
CA ILE A 58 -0.93 -0.01 0.29
C ILE A 58 -1.52 -1.23 -0.43
N SER A 59 -2.74 -1.64 -0.09
CA SER A 59 -3.45 -2.71 -0.78
C SER A 59 -3.70 -2.36 -2.25
N LEU A 60 -4.12 -1.12 -2.54
CA LEU A 60 -4.26 -0.64 -3.91
C LEU A 60 -2.91 -0.61 -4.63
N PHE A 61 -1.85 -0.15 -3.97
CA PHE A 61 -0.50 -0.15 -4.55
C PHE A 61 0.00 -1.57 -4.83
N ARG A 62 -0.28 -2.56 -3.98
CA ARG A 62 0.03 -3.98 -4.23
C ARG A 62 -0.64 -4.47 -5.52
N HIS A 63 -1.93 -4.18 -5.66
CA HIS A 63 -2.73 -4.63 -6.79
C HIS A 63 -2.29 -3.98 -8.12
N PHE A 64 -2.19 -2.64 -8.14
CA PHE A 64 -1.90 -1.89 -9.38
C PHE A 64 -0.40 -1.73 -9.66
N GLY A 65 0.42 -1.55 -8.63
CA GLY A 65 1.84 -1.22 -8.75
C GLY A 65 2.72 -2.44 -8.93
N LEU A 66 2.45 -3.54 -8.23
CA LEU A 66 3.32 -4.72 -8.24
C LEU A 66 2.77 -5.90 -9.05
N ASN A 67 1.51 -5.80 -9.51
CA ASN A 67 0.81 -6.83 -10.29
C ASN A 67 1.02 -8.25 -9.73
N SER A 68 1.18 -8.31 -8.40
CA SER A 68 1.53 -9.52 -7.67
C SER A 68 0.27 -10.00 -6.98
N HIS A 69 -0.24 -11.14 -7.43
CA HIS A 69 -1.32 -11.87 -6.75
C HIS A 69 -0.91 -12.37 -5.36
N HIS A 70 0.38 -12.31 -5.04
CA HIS A 70 0.94 -12.79 -3.78
C HIS A 70 0.86 -11.69 -2.70
N GLN A 71 0.36 -12.08 -1.52
CA GLN A 71 0.26 -11.26 -0.30
C GLN A 71 1.65 -10.87 0.20
N SER A 72 2.29 -9.92 -0.48
CA SER A 72 3.58 -9.39 -0.09
C SER A 72 3.42 -8.51 1.15
N THR A 73 3.92 -8.98 2.27
CA THR A 73 4.01 -8.28 3.56
C THR A 73 4.53 -6.85 3.39
N LEU A 74 4.08 -5.91 4.23
CA LEU A 74 4.52 -4.51 4.19
C LEU A 74 6.05 -4.37 4.25
N ALA A 75 6.71 -5.21 5.06
CA ALA A 75 8.17 -5.25 5.15
C ALA A 75 8.84 -5.57 3.81
N THR A 76 8.25 -6.51 3.06
CA THR A 76 8.71 -6.91 1.72
C THR A 76 8.48 -5.79 0.70
N LEU A 77 7.36 -5.09 0.77
CA LEU A 77 7.14 -3.90 -0.05
C LEU A 77 8.17 -2.81 0.22
N ARG A 78 8.45 -2.56 1.51
CA ARG A 78 9.44 -1.57 1.94
C ARG A 78 10.81 -1.88 1.37
N SER A 79 11.26 -3.13 1.49
CA SER A 79 12.57 -3.54 0.96
C SER A 79 12.61 -3.53 -0.57
N GLN A 80 11.51 -3.88 -1.23
CA GLN A 80 11.49 -3.98 -2.69
C GLN A 80 11.35 -2.64 -3.41
N CYS A 81 10.61 -1.70 -2.83
CA CYS A 81 10.22 -0.43 -3.47
C CYS A 81 10.91 0.80 -2.88
N PHE A 82 11.21 0.81 -1.57
CA PHE A 82 11.68 2.01 -0.87
C PHE A 82 13.12 1.91 -0.35
N ALA A 83 13.65 0.71 -0.11
CA ALA A 83 15.04 0.50 0.29
C ALA A 83 16.00 0.56 -0.92
N ILE A 84 15.92 1.64 -1.71
CA ILE A 84 16.78 1.88 -2.87
C ILE A 84 17.65 3.08 -2.54
N GLY A 85 18.97 2.86 -2.46
CA GLY A 85 19.92 3.95 -2.32
C GLY A 85 19.85 4.86 -3.54
N GLY A 86 19.73 6.16 -3.33
CA GLY A 86 19.69 7.12 -4.43
C GLY A 86 20.19 8.49 -4.00
N TRP A 87 20.60 9.29 -4.98
CA TRP A 87 21.01 10.66 -4.76
C TRP A 87 20.54 11.55 -5.90
N VAL A 88 20.31 12.82 -5.58
CA VAL A 88 19.96 13.83 -6.57
C VAL A 88 21.26 14.44 -7.09
N SER A 89 21.36 14.57 -8.41
CA SER A 89 22.48 15.25 -9.07
C SER A 89 21.95 16.22 -10.12
N GLU A 90 22.74 17.22 -10.46
CA GLU A 90 22.42 18.11 -11.56
C GLU A 90 23.20 17.70 -12.80
N HIS A 91 22.51 17.54 -13.93
CA HIS A 91 23.12 17.27 -15.21
C HIS A 91 22.44 18.10 -16.28
N ALA A 92 23.21 18.90 -17.02
CA ALA A 92 22.70 19.77 -18.09
C ALA A 92 21.54 20.69 -17.63
N ARG A 93 21.66 21.34 -16.45
CA ARG A 93 20.62 22.18 -15.83
C ARG A 93 19.30 21.47 -15.53
N LYS A 94 19.29 20.14 -15.48
CA LYS A 94 18.16 19.32 -15.04
C LYS A 94 18.52 18.59 -13.75
N ARG A 95 17.59 18.59 -12.79
CA ARG A 95 17.69 17.74 -11.59
C ARG A 95 17.41 16.30 -12.01
N VAL A 96 18.36 15.41 -11.73
CA VAL A 96 18.30 13.99 -12.07
C VAL A 96 18.40 13.17 -10.80
N LEU A 97 17.41 12.30 -10.57
CA LEU A 97 17.42 11.33 -9.48
C LEU A 97 18.17 10.07 -9.95
N LYS A 98 19.29 9.76 -9.31
CA LYS A 98 20.07 8.55 -9.56
C LYS A 98 19.69 7.50 -8.52
N LEU A 99 19.24 6.33 -8.97
CA LEU A 99 18.80 5.23 -8.12
C LEU A 99 19.69 3.99 -8.34
N SER A 100 20.14 3.38 -7.24
CA SER A 100 20.90 2.12 -7.22
C SER A 100 19.96 0.93 -7.39
N LEU A 101 19.41 0.80 -8.60
CA LEU A 101 18.45 -0.25 -8.96
C LEU A 101 19.11 -1.42 -9.69
N PRO A 102 18.82 -2.68 -9.28
CA PRO A 102 19.17 -3.86 -10.07
C PRO A 102 18.58 -3.76 -11.48
N ARG A 103 19.34 -4.19 -12.50
CA ARG A 103 18.93 -4.11 -13.92
C ARG A 103 17.53 -4.67 -14.19
N ARG A 104 17.16 -5.78 -13.54
CA ARG A 104 15.84 -6.42 -13.67
C ARG A 104 14.66 -5.54 -13.23
N LYS A 105 14.86 -4.63 -12.27
CA LYS A 105 13.79 -3.76 -11.72
C LYS A 105 13.66 -2.43 -12.44
N ARG A 106 14.60 -2.07 -13.32
CA ARG A 106 14.58 -0.77 -14.03
C ARG A 106 13.33 -0.58 -14.89
N PRO A 107 12.91 -1.54 -15.73
CA PRO A 107 11.73 -1.34 -16.58
C PRO A 107 10.46 -1.09 -15.77
N TRP A 108 10.32 -1.77 -14.63
CA TRP A 108 9.20 -1.57 -13.71
C TRP A 108 9.20 -0.18 -13.09
N MET A 109 10.35 0.31 -12.61
CA MET A 109 10.46 1.65 -12.04
C MET A 109 10.23 2.74 -13.10
N GLU A 110 10.80 2.58 -14.30
CA GLU A 110 10.59 3.49 -15.42
C GLU A 110 9.11 3.55 -15.81
N ALA A 111 8.43 2.40 -15.88
CA ALA A 111 6.99 2.35 -16.16
C ALA A 111 6.15 3.10 -15.10
N ILE A 112 6.53 3.04 -13.82
CA ILE A 112 5.87 3.79 -12.75
C ILE A 112 6.12 5.30 -12.94
N LEU A 113 7.37 5.71 -13.15
CA LEU A 113 7.71 7.12 -13.32
C LEU A 113 7.03 7.73 -14.55
N LEU A 114 6.99 7.01 -15.67
CA LEU A 114 6.27 7.45 -16.88
C LEU A 114 4.76 7.60 -16.62
N LYS A 115 4.15 6.67 -15.88
CA LYS A 115 2.74 6.80 -15.47
C LYS A 115 2.54 8.03 -14.60
N ILE A 116 3.43 8.28 -13.64
CA ILE A 116 3.37 9.48 -12.77
C ILE A 116 3.51 10.75 -13.60
N GLU A 117 4.43 10.81 -14.56
CA GLU A 117 4.58 11.97 -15.45
C GLU A 117 3.34 12.19 -16.34
N SER A 118 2.65 11.12 -16.75
CA SER A 118 1.42 11.21 -17.53
C SER A 118 0.19 11.62 -16.73
N LEU A 119 0.25 11.52 -15.39
CA LEU A 119 -0.83 11.95 -14.53
C LEU A 119 -0.81 13.48 -14.43
N ALA A 120 -1.91 14.11 -14.85
CA ALA A 120 -2.13 15.53 -14.57
C ALA A 120 -2.04 15.74 -13.05
N ALA A 121 -1.39 16.83 -12.63
CA ALA A 121 -1.29 17.17 -11.21
C ALA A 121 -2.72 17.22 -10.64
N PRO A 122 -3.07 16.35 -9.68
CA PRO A 122 -4.44 16.20 -9.22
C PRO A 122 -4.96 17.46 -8.50
N PHE A 123 -4.04 18.35 -8.12
CA PHE A 123 -4.34 19.60 -7.42
C PHE A 123 -3.55 20.74 -8.07
N ALA A 124 -4.26 21.81 -8.43
CA ALA A 124 -3.65 23.09 -8.74
C ALA A 124 -3.29 23.76 -7.41
N TYR A 125 -2.01 23.81 -7.08
CA TYR A 125 -1.55 24.58 -5.93
C TYR A 125 -1.67 26.06 -6.26
N SER A 126 -2.56 26.77 -5.56
CA SER A 126 -2.59 28.23 -5.61
C SER A 126 -1.30 28.72 -4.96
N THR A 127 -0.41 29.30 -5.77
CA THR A 127 0.72 30.07 -5.25
C THR A 127 0.18 31.39 -4.74
N ALA A 128 -0.28 31.40 -3.49
CA ALA A 128 -0.47 32.63 -2.72
C ALA A 128 0.90 33.18 -2.28
#